data_AF-A0A6J6PH13-F1
#
_entry.id   AF-A0A6J6PH13-F1
#
_cell.length_a   1.000
_cell.length_b   1.000
_cell.length_c   1.000
_cell.angle_alpha   90.00
_cell.angle_beta   90.00
_cell.angle_gamma   90.00
#
_symmetry.space_group_name_H-M   'P 1'
#
loop_
_entity.id
_entity.type
_entity.pdbx_description
1 polymer ?
#
loop_
_entity_poly.entity_id
_entity_poly.type
_entity_poly.pdbx_seq_one_letter_code
_entity_poly.pdbx_strand_id
1 'polypeptide(L)'
;MCDALDDPGDDLDYSPEARERFTLLAHELRRLRTAIGEPILDLVRRIVEMTGIDVELASSVSPAASARRDNLDLFVQAVAEFQAVDGQVGLAALLAWLEAEDEAGQGLDVAVPSEADSVKLLTVHRAKGLEWDVVFLPGVTQAQFPSNRSRSSWLTVPSVMPTELRGDARDLPVLAGHTPEDLAAFGAAGKAHDALEELRLAYVAWTRARHRLVVSAWCWSPRLKRGLGPSAYLVATREAMATWQAEPESWREAPGKDDPSPYADAIVDLPWPIDHATAEVERRRDAASRVRSAVIGEPDDLEDVLHLDRVGQWDAEIRRLLEEARRDRSSQIEVPMPSSLSATAVARLREDPNGFARDLARPMPRPPSSAARFGTRFHAWVEARFGQQLLLDPDELPGRADAGIDDEADLVELVRLFESGPFADRVPHAVEAPFALVLDGQVVRGRIDAVYREPDGSYLLIDWKTSRAMTADPLQLAVYRLAWAELHGLEVDQVRAAFFYVRSGELVEPAGLATRDELIALLAAASVD
;
A
#
# COMPACT_ATOMS: atom_id res chain seq x y z
N MET A 1 26.91 -10.92 -3.04
CA MET A 1 26.22 -12.23 -3.09
C MET A 1 25.27 -12.32 -4.30
N CYS A 2 24.69 -11.23 -4.80
CA CYS A 2 23.81 -11.29 -5.97
C CYS A 2 24.51 -11.33 -7.33
N ASP A 3 25.76 -10.88 -7.44
CA ASP A 3 26.51 -10.94 -8.70
C ASP A 3 26.65 -12.37 -9.24
N ALA A 4 26.68 -13.37 -8.34
CA ALA A 4 26.72 -14.79 -8.70
C ALA A 4 25.40 -15.36 -9.24
N LEU A 5 24.27 -14.65 -9.08
CA LEU A 5 22.99 -15.01 -9.69
C LEU A 5 22.79 -14.31 -11.03
N ASP A 6 23.33 -13.10 -11.18
CA ASP A 6 23.31 -12.35 -12.43
C ASP A 6 24.37 -12.87 -13.43
N ASP A 7 25.48 -13.42 -12.91
CA ASP A 7 26.50 -14.16 -13.66
C ASP A 7 26.91 -15.42 -12.88
N PRO A 8 26.19 -16.55 -13.09
CA PRO A 8 26.52 -17.81 -12.43
C PRO A 8 27.85 -18.43 -12.91
N GLY A 9 28.52 -17.85 -13.91
CA GLY A 9 29.73 -18.39 -14.50
C GLY A 9 29.42 -19.52 -15.48
N ASP A 10 29.69 -19.28 -16.75
CA ASP A 10 29.42 -20.24 -17.82
C ASP A 10 30.27 -21.51 -17.72
N ASP A 11 31.44 -21.43 -17.09
CA ASP A 11 32.44 -22.50 -16.96
C ASP A 11 32.19 -23.48 -15.80
N LEU A 12 31.08 -23.33 -15.07
CA LEU A 12 30.72 -24.21 -13.95
C LEU A 12 29.69 -25.27 -14.36
N ASP A 13 29.88 -26.48 -13.83
CA ASP A 13 29.18 -27.70 -14.24
C ASP A 13 27.79 -27.84 -13.56
N TYR A 14 26.94 -26.82 -13.72
CA TYR A 14 25.57 -26.80 -13.20
C TYR A 14 24.61 -27.62 -14.07
N SER A 15 23.67 -28.32 -13.43
CA SER A 15 22.59 -29.00 -14.14
C SER A 15 21.65 -27.99 -14.86
N PRO A 16 20.93 -28.42 -15.90
CA PRO A 16 19.94 -27.57 -16.58
C PRO A 16 18.89 -26.99 -15.63
N GLU A 17 18.40 -27.80 -14.68
CA GLU A 17 17.40 -27.40 -13.69
C GLU A 17 17.95 -26.36 -12.71
N ALA A 18 19.24 -26.45 -12.36
CA ALA A 18 19.89 -25.44 -11.53
C ALA A 18 19.98 -24.10 -12.27
N ARG A 19 20.37 -24.09 -13.54
CA ARG A 19 20.44 -22.87 -14.37
C ARG A 19 19.06 -22.22 -14.54
N GLU A 20 18.01 -23.03 -14.73
CA GLU A 20 16.62 -22.55 -14.76
C GLU A 20 16.23 -21.88 -13.44
N ARG A 21 16.49 -22.53 -12.30
CA ARG A 21 16.19 -21.98 -10.97
C ARG A 21 16.95 -20.68 -10.66
N PHE A 22 18.21 -20.59 -11.07
CA PHE A 22 18.98 -19.34 -10.94
C PHE A 22 18.34 -18.21 -11.74
N THR A 23 17.91 -18.50 -12.97
CA THR A 23 17.25 -17.53 -13.84
C THR A 23 15.93 -17.04 -13.23
N LEU A 24 15.12 -17.96 -12.68
CA LEU A 24 13.87 -17.63 -12.00
C LEU A 24 14.11 -16.72 -10.81
N LEU A 25 15.02 -17.10 -9.90
CA LEU A 25 15.36 -16.31 -8.72
C LEU A 25 15.93 -14.92 -9.10
N ALA A 26 16.80 -14.85 -10.10
CA ALA A 26 17.35 -13.58 -10.59
C ALA A 26 16.25 -12.67 -11.17
N HIS A 27 15.26 -13.23 -11.85
CA HIS A 27 14.12 -12.47 -12.35
C HIS A 27 13.24 -11.94 -11.23
N GLU A 28 12.91 -12.77 -10.24
CA GLU A 28 12.15 -12.38 -9.04
C GLU A 28 12.83 -11.24 -8.28
N LEU A 29 14.12 -11.40 -7.97
CA LEU A 29 14.89 -10.36 -7.26
C LEU A 29 14.96 -9.05 -8.05
N ARG A 30 15.13 -9.10 -9.38
CA ARG A 30 15.10 -7.88 -10.21
C ARG A 30 13.76 -7.17 -10.16
N ARG A 31 12.65 -7.90 -10.22
CA ARG A 31 11.30 -7.32 -10.09
C ARG A 31 11.07 -6.70 -8.71
N LEU A 32 11.51 -7.34 -7.64
CA LEU A 32 11.39 -6.78 -6.29
C LEU A 32 12.26 -5.52 -6.13
N ARG A 33 13.46 -5.50 -6.72
CA ARG A 33 14.33 -4.32 -6.70
C ARG A 33 13.73 -3.10 -7.38
N THR A 34 12.99 -3.30 -8.47
CA THR A 34 12.29 -2.17 -9.13
C THR A 34 11.20 -1.55 -8.26
N ALA A 35 10.69 -2.29 -7.28
CA ALA A 35 9.63 -1.85 -6.37
C ALA A 35 10.15 -1.22 -5.05
N ILE A 36 11.46 -1.05 -4.87
CA ILE A 36 12.04 -0.52 -3.61
C ILE A 36 11.55 0.91 -3.30
N GLY A 37 11.17 1.68 -4.32
CA GLY A 37 10.63 3.03 -4.15
C GLY A 37 9.13 3.09 -3.83
N GLU A 38 8.42 1.96 -3.85
CA GLU A 38 7.01 1.87 -3.45
C GLU A 38 6.89 2.02 -1.92
N PRO A 39 5.68 2.36 -1.40
CA PRO A 39 5.42 2.28 0.03
C PRO A 39 5.80 0.91 0.61
N ILE A 40 6.37 0.88 1.82
CA ILE A 40 6.93 -0.37 2.37
C ILE A 40 5.92 -1.51 2.47
N LEU A 41 4.66 -1.17 2.75
CA LEU A 41 3.57 -2.14 2.84
C LEU A 41 3.32 -2.82 1.49
N ASP A 42 3.37 -2.07 0.41
CA ASP A 42 3.18 -2.58 -0.95
C ASP A 42 4.35 -3.49 -1.36
N LEU A 43 5.59 -3.09 -1.02
CA LEU A 43 6.77 -3.93 -1.22
C LEU A 43 6.65 -5.27 -0.48
N VAL A 44 6.21 -5.27 0.79
CA VAL A 44 6.03 -6.50 1.57
C VAL A 44 4.93 -7.37 0.97
N ARG A 45 3.79 -6.80 0.57
CA ARG A 45 2.72 -7.54 -0.11
C ARG A 45 3.21 -8.17 -1.41
N ARG A 46 3.99 -7.44 -2.19
CA ARG A 46 4.61 -7.95 -3.43
C ARG A 46 5.59 -9.09 -3.17
N ILE A 47 6.36 -9.05 -2.07
CA ILE A 47 7.23 -10.17 -1.65
C ILE A 47 6.38 -11.40 -1.30
N VAL A 48 5.30 -11.22 -0.52
CA VAL A 48 4.38 -12.31 -0.17
C VAL A 48 3.80 -12.96 -1.42
N GLU A 49 3.27 -12.15 -2.34
CA GLU A 49 2.69 -12.62 -3.61
C GLU A 49 3.72 -13.31 -4.51
N MET A 50 4.93 -12.74 -4.64
CA MET A 50 5.97 -13.30 -5.51
C MET A 50 6.55 -14.60 -4.99
N THR A 51 6.72 -14.72 -3.67
CA THR A 51 7.18 -15.96 -3.05
C THR A 51 6.08 -17.02 -2.97
N GLY A 52 4.80 -16.60 -3.06
CA GLY A 52 3.64 -17.47 -2.93
C GLY A 52 3.51 -18.10 -1.54
N ILE A 53 4.10 -17.48 -0.51
CA ILE A 53 4.11 -18.02 0.86
C ILE A 53 2.70 -18.08 1.45
N ASP A 54 1.83 -17.15 1.07
CA ASP A 54 0.41 -17.14 1.43
C ASP A 54 -0.34 -18.36 0.87
N VAL A 55 -0.12 -18.69 -0.40
CA VAL A 55 -0.66 -19.88 -1.06
C VAL A 55 -0.09 -21.15 -0.44
N GLU A 56 1.21 -21.16 -0.14
CA GLU A 56 1.86 -22.30 0.52
C GLU A 56 1.21 -22.57 1.88
N LEU A 57 1.04 -21.53 2.70
CA LEU A 57 0.42 -21.63 4.02
C LEU A 57 -1.07 -22.00 3.93
N ALA A 58 -1.79 -21.50 2.92
CA ALA A 58 -3.19 -21.85 2.67
C ALA A 58 -3.37 -23.33 2.27
N SER A 59 -2.41 -23.89 1.51
CA SER A 59 -2.41 -25.31 1.11
C SER A 59 -1.96 -26.27 2.21
N SER A 60 -1.47 -25.75 3.34
CA SER A 60 -0.85 -26.56 4.37
C SER A 60 -1.85 -27.38 5.17
N VAL A 61 -1.47 -28.62 5.44
CA VAL A 61 -2.33 -29.64 6.06
C VAL A 61 -2.05 -29.80 7.56
N SER A 62 -1.10 -29.01 8.06
CA SER A 62 -0.73 -28.94 9.46
C SER A 62 -1.85 -28.29 10.27
N PRO A 63 -2.17 -28.78 11.48
CA PRO A 63 -3.08 -28.08 12.39
C PRO A 63 -2.65 -26.64 12.70
N ALA A 64 -1.35 -26.35 12.60
CA ALA A 64 -0.80 -25.01 12.80
C ALA A 64 -0.90 -24.10 11.56
N ALA A 65 -1.47 -24.57 10.44
CA ALA A 65 -1.55 -23.80 9.20
C ALA A 65 -2.36 -22.50 9.34
N SER A 66 -3.46 -22.53 10.10
CA SER A 66 -4.26 -21.32 10.36
C SER A 66 -3.43 -20.28 11.11
N ALA A 67 -2.85 -20.68 12.25
CA ALA A 67 -2.01 -19.79 13.06
C ALA A 67 -0.81 -19.23 12.28
N ARG A 68 -0.22 -20.00 11.35
CA ARG A 68 0.86 -19.48 10.49
C ARG A 68 0.38 -18.43 9.49
N ARG A 69 -0.84 -18.53 8.97
CA ARG A 69 -1.46 -17.49 8.15
C ARG A 69 -1.75 -16.25 8.98
N ASP A 70 -2.35 -16.44 10.15
CA ASP A 70 -2.61 -15.35 11.08
C ASP A 70 -1.31 -14.61 11.48
N ASN A 71 -0.19 -15.33 11.64
CA ASN A 71 1.12 -14.71 11.88
C ASN A 71 1.61 -13.87 10.70
N LEU A 72 1.37 -14.30 9.47
CA LEU A 72 1.73 -13.51 8.28
C LEU A 72 0.89 -12.22 8.23
N ASP A 73 -0.40 -12.32 8.55
CA ASP A 73 -1.30 -11.16 8.62
C ASP A 73 -0.87 -10.18 9.73
N LEU A 74 -0.53 -10.69 10.92
CA LEU A 74 0.02 -9.88 12.02
C LEU A 74 1.33 -9.19 11.63
N PHE A 75 2.20 -9.87 10.88
CA PHE A 75 3.42 -9.26 10.37
C PHE A 75 3.10 -8.12 9.38
N VAL A 76 2.19 -8.35 8.42
CA VAL A 76 1.76 -7.32 7.47
C VAL A 76 1.11 -6.13 8.19
N GLN A 77 0.32 -6.39 9.23
CA GLN A 77 -0.27 -5.36 10.08
C GLN A 77 0.80 -4.56 10.82
N ALA A 78 1.80 -5.23 11.42
CA ALA A 78 2.90 -4.56 12.09
C ALA A 78 3.70 -3.66 11.13
N VAL A 79 3.91 -4.09 9.88
CA VAL A 79 4.52 -3.26 8.83
C VAL A 79 3.62 -2.07 8.44
N ALA A 80 2.29 -2.24 8.42
CA ALA A 80 1.36 -1.16 8.12
C ALA A 80 1.31 -0.09 9.24
N GLU A 81 1.47 -0.52 10.49
CA GLU A 81 1.48 0.35 11.67
C GLU A 81 2.87 0.97 11.94
N PHE A 82 3.92 0.44 11.32
CA PHE A 82 5.29 0.92 11.47
C PHE A 82 5.42 2.40 11.02
N GLN A 83 5.95 3.21 11.93
CA GLN A 83 6.29 4.61 11.68
C GLN A 83 7.76 4.85 11.98
N ALA A 84 8.50 5.37 11.01
CA ALA A 84 9.88 5.77 11.20
C ALA A 84 9.96 7.08 11.98
N VAL A 85 10.96 7.22 12.86
CA VAL A 85 11.16 8.39 13.74
C VAL A 85 11.36 9.69 12.93
N ASP A 86 12.00 9.58 11.78
CA ASP A 86 12.26 10.67 10.83
C ASP A 86 11.17 10.82 9.75
N GLY A 87 10.12 9.99 9.82
CA GLY A 87 9.04 9.91 8.83
C GLY A 87 9.42 9.20 7.52
N GLN A 88 10.67 8.73 7.36
CA GLN A 88 11.13 8.03 6.17
C GLN A 88 10.85 6.52 6.31
N VAL A 89 9.64 6.10 5.96
CA VAL A 89 9.24 4.70 6.01
C VAL A 89 9.74 3.96 4.75
N GLY A 90 10.95 3.41 4.82
CA GLY A 90 11.58 2.62 3.76
C GLY A 90 12.16 1.30 4.24
N LEU A 91 12.66 0.47 3.31
CA LEU A 91 13.16 -0.88 3.61
C LEU A 91 14.29 -0.89 4.65
N ALA A 92 15.25 0.02 4.55
CA ALA A 92 16.35 0.10 5.53
C ALA A 92 15.86 0.44 6.94
N ALA A 93 14.86 1.33 7.05
CA ALA A 93 14.25 1.69 8.33
C ALA A 93 13.45 0.52 8.92
N LEU A 94 12.70 -0.21 8.09
CA LEU A 94 11.98 -1.41 8.53
C LEU A 94 12.95 -2.48 9.06
N LEU A 95 14.04 -2.76 8.33
CA LEU A 95 15.03 -3.75 8.77
C LEU A 95 15.70 -3.34 10.08
N ALA A 96 16.08 -2.06 10.23
CA ALA A 96 16.66 -1.55 11.46
C ALA A 96 15.66 -1.63 12.64
N TRP A 97 14.38 -1.38 12.38
CA TRP A 97 13.33 -1.54 13.39
C TRP A 97 13.14 -3.01 13.79
N LEU A 98 13.08 -3.93 12.83
CA LEU A 98 12.98 -5.37 13.12
C LEU A 98 14.19 -5.89 13.91
N GLU A 99 15.40 -5.44 13.56
CA GLU A 99 16.64 -5.78 14.28
C GLU A 99 16.61 -5.22 15.71
N ALA A 100 16.17 -3.97 15.89
CA ALA A 100 16.02 -3.38 17.22
C ALA A 100 14.96 -4.08 18.08
N GLU A 101 13.85 -4.52 17.49
CA GLU A 101 12.82 -5.30 18.21
C GLU A 101 13.31 -6.71 18.57
N ASP A 102 14.16 -7.34 17.76
CA ASP A 102 14.78 -8.63 18.08
C ASP A 102 15.84 -8.49 19.20
N GLU A 103 16.66 -7.44 19.16
CA GLU A 103 17.74 -7.22 20.14
C GLU A 103 17.25 -6.69 21.49
N ALA A 104 16.30 -5.74 21.48
CA ALA A 104 15.93 -4.96 22.66
C ALA A 104 14.42 -4.96 22.96
N GLY A 105 13.60 -5.46 22.03
CA GLY A 105 12.15 -5.45 22.10
C GLY A 105 11.52 -6.62 22.84
N GLN A 106 10.21 -6.76 22.68
CA GLN A 106 9.44 -7.93 23.15
C GLN A 106 9.12 -8.91 22.00
N GLY A 107 9.59 -8.62 20.79
CA GLY A 107 9.19 -9.29 19.56
C GLY A 107 7.80 -8.84 19.08
N LEU A 108 7.44 -9.29 17.88
CA LEU A 108 6.12 -9.03 17.29
C LEU A 108 5.05 -9.94 17.89
N ASP A 109 3.80 -9.50 17.80
CA ASP A 109 2.66 -10.33 18.16
C ASP A 109 2.60 -11.59 17.30
N VAL A 110 2.34 -12.72 17.97
CA VAL A 110 2.19 -14.02 17.34
C VAL A 110 0.77 -14.49 17.62
N ALA A 111 0.11 -14.99 16.58
CA ALA A 111 -1.20 -15.58 16.68
C ALA A 111 -1.17 -16.73 17.69
N VAL A 112 -1.83 -16.51 18.81
CA VAL A 112 -2.06 -17.57 19.80
C VAL A 112 -3.29 -18.33 19.32
N PRO A 113 -3.22 -19.66 19.15
CA PRO A 113 -4.41 -20.47 18.90
C PRO A 113 -5.40 -20.27 20.06
N SER A 114 -6.35 -19.36 19.86
CA SER A 114 -7.42 -19.04 20.79
C SER A 114 -8.56 -20.03 20.61
N GLU A 115 -8.25 -21.31 20.65
CA GLU A 115 -9.30 -22.28 20.94
C GLU A 115 -9.56 -22.24 22.45
N ALA A 116 -10.84 -22.20 22.81
CA ALA A 116 -11.30 -22.37 24.19
C ALA A 116 -10.87 -23.73 24.77
N ASP A 117 -10.58 -24.70 23.90
CA ASP A 117 -10.15 -26.07 24.23
C ASP A 117 -8.68 -26.32 23.81
N SER A 118 -7.74 -25.54 24.35
CA SER A 118 -6.31 -25.76 24.10
C SER A 118 -5.43 -25.64 25.34
N VAL A 119 -4.32 -26.39 25.34
CA VAL A 119 -3.31 -26.35 26.41
C VAL A 119 -2.49 -25.07 26.29
N LYS A 120 -2.49 -24.26 27.35
CA LYS A 120 -1.75 -22.99 27.39
C LYS A 120 -0.34 -23.21 27.91
N LEU A 121 0.67 -22.91 27.09
CA LEU A 121 2.08 -22.91 27.49
C LEU A 121 2.51 -21.48 27.84
N LEU A 122 2.74 -21.22 29.13
CA LEU A 122 3.01 -19.89 29.67
C LEU A 122 4.18 -19.94 30.65
N THR A 123 4.86 -18.81 30.82
CA THR A 123 5.82 -18.64 31.92
C THR A 123 5.07 -18.44 33.24
N VAL A 124 5.68 -18.81 34.37
CA VAL A 124 5.08 -18.63 35.70
C VAL A 124 4.70 -17.16 35.96
N HIS A 125 5.50 -16.22 35.45
CA HIS A 125 5.22 -14.78 35.53
C HIS A 125 3.92 -14.40 34.81
N ARG A 126 3.71 -14.89 33.58
CA ARG A 126 2.47 -14.65 32.81
C ARG A 126 1.25 -15.35 33.40
N ALA A 127 1.44 -16.36 34.23
CA ALA A 127 0.37 -17.08 34.91
C ALA A 127 -0.19 -16.36 36.16
N LYS A 128 0.47 -15.30 36.64
CA LYS A 128 0.07 -14.58 37.86
C LYS A 128 -1.35 -14.00 37.70
N GLY A 129 -2.23 -14.32 38.64
CA GLY A 129 -3.62 -13.86 38.65
C GLY A 129 -4.58 -14.72 37.81
N LEU A 130 -4.07 -15.71 37.09
CA LEU A 130 -4.86 -16.69 36.35
C LEU A 130 -4.96 -18.00 37.13
N GLU A 131 -5.93 -18.84 36.78
CA GLU A 131 -6.17 -20.14 37.40
C GLU A 131 -6.68 -21.17 36.38
N TRP A 132 -6.30 -22.43 36.57
CA TRP A 132 -6.67 -23.55 35.71
C TRP A 132 -7.02 -24.79 36.54
N ASP A 133 -7.86 -25.66 35.99
CA ASP A 133 -8.25 -26.91 36.65
C ASP A 133 -7.04 -27.84 36.86
N VAL A 134 -6.15 -27.90 35.87
CA VAL A 134 -4.92 -28.70 35.91
C VAL A 134 -3.72 -27.84 35.49
N VAL A 135 -2.64 -27.88 36.28
CA VAL A 135 -1.38 -27.18 35.98
C VAL A 135 -0.23 -28.17 35.97
N PHE A 136 0.57 -28.12 34.90
CA PHE A 136 1.83 -28.84 34.80
C PHE A 136 2.98 -27.86 35.01
N LEU A 137 3.83 -28.14 36.00
CA LEU A 137 5.06 -27.41 36.30
C LEU A 137 6.26 -28.32 35.99
N PRO A 138 6.69 -28.38 34.71
CA PRO A 138 7.85 -29.16 34.31
C PRO A 138 9.17 -28.43 34.63
N GLY A 139 10.25 -29.19 34.76
CA GLY A 139 11.60 -28.63 34.88
C GLY A 139 11.93 -28.06 36.27
N VAL A 140 11.34 -28.61 37.33
CA VAL A 140 11.69 -28.30 38.73
C VAL A 140 12.95 -29.05 39.14
N THR A 141 13.98 -28.90 38.30
CA THR A 141 15.29 -29.54 38.38
C THR A 141 16.28 -28.60 39.05
N GLN A 142 17.26 -29.15 39.77
CA GLN A 142 18.32 -28.38 40.41
C GLN A 142 18.99 -27.40 39.43
N ALA A 143 19.22 -26.16 39.88
CA ALA A 143 19.80 -25.06 39.11
C ALA A 143 18.99 -24.56 37.89
N GLN A 144 17.85 -25.19 37.58
CA GLN A 144 16.89 -24.71 36.59
C GLN A 144 15.73 -23.96 37.26
N PHE A 145 15.09 -24.57 38.27
CA PHE A 145 14.08 -23.90 39.09
C PHE A 145 14.14 -24.40 40.55
N PRO A 146 14.66 -23.59 41.49
CA PRO A 146 15.06 -22.19 41.33
C PRO A 146 16.28 -21.98 40.43
N SER A 147 16.33 -20.81 39.79
CA SER A 147 17.51 -20.36 39.06
C SER A 147 18.62 -19.96 40.03
N ASN A 148 19.86 -20.39 39.75
CA ASN A 148 21.04 -19.95 40.50
C ASN A 148 21.68 -18.67 39.94
N ARG A 149 21.07 -18.06 38.91
CA ARG A 149 21.56 -16.81 38.34
C ARG A 149 21.07 -15.65 39.21
N SER A 150 21.99 -15.03 39.94
CA SER A 150 21.73 -13.76 40.63
C SER A 150 21.42 -12.66 39.63
N ARG A 151 20.58 -11.71 40.05
CA ARG A 151 20.32 -10.48 39.28
C ARG A 151 21.62 -9.67 39.13
N SER A 152 21.73 -8.95 38.03
CA SER A 152 22.87 -8.06 37.76
C SER A 152 23.00 -7.01 38.86
N SER A 153 24.22 -6.82 39.38
CA SER A 153 24.52 -5.82 40.39
C SER A 153 25.00 -4.52 39.75
N TRP A 154 24.62 -3.37 40.32
CA TRP A 154 25.12 -2.06 39.90
C TRP A 154 26.63 -1.89 40.13
N LEU A 155 27.25 -2.74 40.95
CA LEU A 155 28.70 -2.81 41.12
C LEU A 155 29.42 -3.43 39.91
N THR A 156 28.71 -4.20 39.09
CA THR A 156 29.30 -4.92 37.94
C THR A 156 28.71 -4.50 36.60
N VAL A 157 27.49 -3.95 36.59
CA VAL A 157 26.77 -3.58 35.36
C VAL A 157 26.37 -2.10 35.42
N PRO A 158 26.96 -1.23 34.54
CA PRO A 158 26.70 0.21 34.57
C PRO A 158 25.25 0.64 34.32
N SER A 159 24.46 -0.17 33.62
CA SER A 159 23.04 0.12 33.34
C SER A 159 22.12 -0.16 34.54
N VAL A 160 22.61 -0.82 35.59
CA VAL A 160 21.83 -1.09 36.80
C VAL A 160 21.97 0.09 37.76
N MET A 161 20.85 0.69 38.13
CA MET A 161 20.81 1.82 39.06
C MET A 161 21.26 1.39 40.47
N PRO A 162 22.13 2.18 41.15
CA PRO A 162 22.48 1.95 42.55
C PRO A 162 21.27 1.81 43.45
N THR A 163 21.29 0.84 44.36
CA THR A 163 20.12 0.49 45.17
C THR A 163 19.58 1.70 45.94
N GLU A 164 20.46 2.54 46.46
CA GLU A 164 20.16 3.71 47.28
C GLU A 164 19.38 4.79 46.53
N LEU A 165 19.45 4.79 45.19
CA LEU A 165 18.75 5.75 44.33
C LEU A 165 17.39 5.23 43.86
N ARG A 166 17.05 3.96 44.14
CA ARG A 166 15.78 3.38 43.73
C ARG A 166 14.66 3.73 44.70
N GLY A 167 13.44 3.89 44.19
CA GLY A 167 12.26 4.17 45.02
C GLY A 167 11.85 3.02 45.96
N ASP A 168 12.29 1.79 45.68
CA ASP A 168 12.06 0.58 46.46
C ASP A 168 13.27 0.18 47.33
N ALA A 169 14.25 1.08 47.53
CA ALA A 169 15.50 0.80 48.25
C ALA A 169 15.32 0.13 49.62
N ARG A 170 14.23 0.43 50.33
CA ARG A 170 13.92 -0.13 51.66
C ARG A 170 13.77 -1.65 51.67
N ASP A 171 13.37 -2.24 50.54
CA ASP A 171 13.08 -3.66 50.38
C ASP A 171 14.26 -4.41 49.73
N LEU A 172 15.35 -3.68 49.42
CA LEU A 172 16.50 -4.16 48.68
C LEU A 172 17.78 -4.16 49.55
N PRO A 173 18.75 -5.06 49.27
CA PRO A 173 20.06 -5.01 49.91
C PRO A 173 20.78 -3.68 49.61
N VAL A 174 21.30 -3.04 50.65
CA VAL A 174 22.03 -1.76 50.58
C VAL A 174 23.51 -2.00 50.92
N LEU A 175 24.40 -1.30 50.25
CA LEU A 175 25.83 -1.41 50.52
C LEU A 175 26.18 -0.61 51.79
N ALA A 176 26.61 -1.31 52.85
CA ALA A 176 26.91 -0.69 54.14
C ALA A 176 28.22 0.13 54.15
N GLY A 177 29.16 -0.22 53.27
CA GLY A 177 30.49 0.40 53.20
C GLY A 177 31.27 -0.09 51.98
N HIS A 178 32.55 0.28 51.88
CA HIS A 178 33.38 0.02 50.70
C HIS A 178 34.54 -0.94 50.96
N THR A 179 34.50 -1.69 52.07
CA THR A 179 35.50 -2.72 52.36
C THR A 179 35.22 -4.01 51.59
N PRO A 180 36.23 -4.89 51.38
CA PRO A 180 35.99 -6.22 50.80
C PRO A 180 34.93 -7.02 51.55
N GLU A 181 34.87 -6.89 52.88
CA GLU A 181 33.87 -7.52 53.74
C GLU A 181 32.46 -6.99 53.45
N ASP A 182 32.30 -5.68 53.30
CA ASP A 182 31.02 -5.04 52.96
C ASP A 182 30.51 -5.49 51.59
N LEU A 183 31.41 -5.56 50.60
CA LEU A 183 31.09 -6.02 49.25
C LEU A 183 30.64 -7.50 49.24
N ALA A 184 31.32 -8.35 50.02
CA ALA A 184 30.93 -9.74 50.18
C ALA A 184 29.57 -9.89 50.88
N ALA A 185 29.32 -9.09 51.93
CA ALA A 185 28.05 -9.05 52.64
C ALA A 185 26.90 -8.59 51.73
N PHE A 186 27.11 -7.56 50.92
CA PHE A 186 26.15 -7.08 49.93
C PHE A 186 25.81 -8.17 48.91
N GLY A 187 26.82 -8.86 48.37
CA GLY A 187 26.62 -9.97 47.44
C GLY A 187 25.85 -11.15 48.05
N ALA A 188 26.11 -11.47 49.33
CA ALA A 188 25.37 -12.50 50.06
C ALA A 188 23.90 -12.09 50.31
N ALA A 189 23.66 -10.84 50.69
CA ALA A 189 22.31 -10.30 50.86
C ALA A 189 21.54 -10.26 49.54
N GLY A 190 22.20 -9.91 48.43
CA GLY A 190 21.65 -10.01 47.07
C GLY A 190 21.19 -11.42 46.72
N LYS A 191 22.05 -12.42 46.94
CA LYS A 191 21.71 -13.84 46.72
C LYS A 191 20.52 -14.29 47.57
N ALA A 192 20.47 -13.89 48.84
CA ALA A 192 19.36 -14.23 49.72
C ALA A 192 18.04 -13.58 49.25
N HIS A 193 18.10 -12.32 48.81
CA HIS A 193 16.96 -11.61 48.24
C HIS A 193 16.46 -12.28 46.95
N ASP A 194 17.36 -12.61 46.02
CA ASP A 194 17.01 -13.32 44.78
C ASP A 194 16.40 -14.70 45.04
N ALA A 195 16.94 -15.45 46.01
CA ALA A 195 16.39 -16.74 46.40
C ALA A 195 14.96 -16.64 46.99
N LEU A 196 14.66 -15.55 47.72
CA LEU A 196 13.32 -15.27 48.23
C LEU A 196 12.36 -14.89 47.10
N GLU A 197 12.82 -14.13 46.11
CA GLU A 197 12.05 -13.79 44.91
C GLU A 197 11.71 -15.03 44.07
N GLU A 198 12.67 -15.94 43.85
CA GLU A 198 12.43 -17.23 43.20
C GLU A 198 11.44 -18.10 43.98
N LEU A 199 11.47 -18.05 45.32
CA LEU A 199 10.50 -18.77 46.15
C LEU A 199 9.09 -18.19 46.03
N ARG A 200 8.96 -16.85 45.92
CA ARG A 200 7.67 -16.20 45.62
C ARG A 200 7.15 -16.62 44.25
N LEU A 201 8.03 -16.79 43.27
CA LEU A 201 7.66 -17.30 41.95
C LEU A 201 7.17 -18.76 42.04
N ALA A 202 7.84 -19.61 42.82
CA ALA A 202 7.39 -20.99 43.08
C ALA A 202 6.03 -21.03 43.77
N TYR A 203 5.78 -20.15 44.73
CA TYR A 203 4.47 -19.98 45.36
C TYR A 203 3.38 -19.62 44.34
N VAL A 204 3.67 -18.71 43.40
CA VAL A 204 2.73 -18.41 42.31
C VAL A 204 2.44 -19.67 41.51
N ALA A 205 3.47 -20.41 41.08
CA ALA A 205 3.32 -21.65 40.30
C ALA A 205 2.46 -22.70 41.02
N TRP A 206 2.72 -22.95 42.30
CA TRP A 206 1.97 -23.93 43.10
C TRP A 206 0.50 -23.56 43.30
N THR A 207 0.18 -22.26 43.32
CA THR A 207 -1.17 -21.76 43.59
C THR A 207 -2.02 -21.51 42.34
N ARG A 208 -1.53 -21.85 41.14
CA ARG A 208 -2.32 -21.68 39.89
C ARG A 208 -3.35 -22.80 39.66
N ALA A 209 -3.16 -23.97 40.27
CA ALA A 209 -4.01 -25.12 40.08
C ALA A 209 -5.24 -25.10 41.00
N ARG A 210 -6.44 -25.33 40.44
CA ARG A 210 -7.69 -25.51 41.21
C ARG A 210 -7.88 -26.94 41.69
N HIS A 211 -7.58 -27.93 40.84
CA HIS A 211 -7.87 -29.33 41.14
C HIS A 211 -6.63 -30.21 41.13
N ARG A 212 -5.73 -30.06 40.16
CA ARG A 212 -4.53 -30.91 40.05
C ARG A 212 -3.29 -30.10 39.69
N LEU A 213 -2.25 -30.28 40.48
CA LEU A 213 -0.89 -29.80 40.19
C LEU A 213 0.01 -31.00 39.90
N VAL A 214 0.71 -30.96 38.77
CA VAL A 214 1.73 -31.96 38.41
C VAL A 214 3.08 -31.26 38.37
N VAL A 215 4.01 -31.70 39.21
CA VAL A 215 5.37 -31.14 39.27
C VAL A 215 6.35 -32.21 38.83
N SER A 216 7.24 -31.89 37.89
CA SER A 216 8.21 -32.86 37.37
C SER A 216 9.61 -32.26 37.21
N ALA A 217 10.61 -33.13 37.28
CA ALA A 217 12.00 -32.82 37.01
C ALA A 217 12.59 -33.86 36.05
N TRP A 218 13.73 -33.50 35.47
CA TRP A 218 14.50 -34.34 34.57
C TRP A 218 15.95 -34.40 35.03
N CYS A 219 16.62 -35.53 34.81
CA CYS A 219 18.00 -35.71 35.27
C CYS A 219 19.05 -35.45 34.19
N TRP A 220 18.70 -35.62 32.91
CA TRP A 220 19.65 -35.54 31.80
C TRP A 220 19.17 -34.57 30.71
N SER A 221 20.12 -33.91 30.06
CA SER A 221 19.89 -33.09 28.86
C SER A 221 21.10 -33.27 27.91
N PRO A 222 20.93 -33.17 26.57
CA PRO A 222 22.04 -33.36 25.62
C PRO A 222 23.25 -32.44 25.86
N ARG A 223 23.03 -31.26 26.45
CA ARG A 223 24.09 -30.27 26.71
C ARG A 223 24.82 -30.50 28.05
N LEU A 224 24.35 -31.43 28.87
CA LEU A 224 24.90 -31.66 30.20
C LEU A 224 25.84 -32.85 30.23
N LYS A 225 27.06 -32.60 30.73
CA LYS A 225 28.06 -33.65 30.99
C LYS A 225 27.81 -34.43 32.29
N ARG A 226 27.04 -33.86 33.22
CA ARG A 226 26.66 -34.48 34.51
C ARG A 226 25.16 -34.35 34.69
N GLY A 227 24.54 -35.39 35.22
CA GLY A 227 23.12 -35.37 35.53
C GLY A 227 22.79 -34.36 36.63
N LEU A 228 21.54 -33.89 36.64
CA LEU A 228 20.97 -33.06 37.68
C LEU A 228 19.96 -33.84 38.52
N GLY A 229 19.78 -33.41 39.76
CA GLY A 229 18.80 -33.98 40.67
C GLY A 229 17.51 -33.15 40.79
N PRO A 230 16.57 -33.62 41.60
CA PRO A 230 15.41 -32.84 42.01
C PRO A 230 15.86 -31.54 42.68
N SER A 231 15.17 -30.42 42.41
CA SER A 231 15.46 -29.17 43.09
C SER A 231 14.91 -29.15 44.52
N ALA A 232 15.33 -28.18 45.33
CA ALA A 232 14.77 -27.97 46.66
C ALA A 232 13.24 -27.76 46.63
N TYR A 233 12.68 -27.20 45.56
CA TYR A 233 11.24 -27.01 45.41
C TYR A 233 10.52 -28.32 45.11
N LEU A 234 11.12 -29.22 44.34
CA LEU A 234 10.55 -30.55 44.11
C LEU A 234 10.60 -31.41 45.38
N VAL A 235 11.69 -31.31 46.16
CA VAL A 235 11.78 -31.94 47.49
C VAL A 235 10.71 -31.40 48.42
N ALA A 236 10.55 -30.08 48.52
CA ALA A 236 9.49 -29.46 49.32
C ALA A 236 8.08 -29.89 48.88
N THR A 237 7.87 -30.07 47.56
CA THR A 237 6.60 -30.58 47.01
C THR A 237 6.35 -32.01 47.50
N ARG A 238 7.36 -32.88 47.45
CA ARG A 238 7.28 -34.26 47.98
C ARG A 238 6.99 -34.28 49.48
N GLU A 239 7.68 -33.45 50.26
CA GLU A 239 7.45 -33.34 51.70
C GLU A 239 6.02 -32.88 52.02
N ALA A 240 5.50 -31.90 51.27
CA ALA A 240 4.10 -31.46 51.40
C ALA A 240 3.11 -32.58 51.05
N MET A 241 3.34 -33.34 49.97
CA MET A 241 2.52 -34.50 49.61
C MET A 241 2.48 -35.55 50.72
N ALA A 242 3.62 -35.82 51.35
CA ALA A 242 3.72 -36.79 52.45
C ALA A 242 2.84 -36.41 53.65
N THR A 243 2.61 -35.10 53.89
CA THR A 243 1.70 -34.65 54.96
C THR A 243 0.25 -35.08 54.75
N TRP A 244 -0.14 -35.39 53.50
CA TRP A 244 -1.46 -35.89 53.13
C TRP A 244 -1.42 -37.38 52.76
N GLN A 245 -0.36 -38.10 53.15
CA GLN A 245 -0.15 -39.53 52.87
C GLN A 245 -0.11 -39.85 51.37
N ALA A 246 0.33 -38.90 50.56
CA ALA A 246 0.57 -39.09 49.14
C ALA A 246 2.07 -39.26 48.87
N GLU A 247 2.39 -40.11 47.90
CA GLU A 247 3.76 -40.34 47.41
C GLU A 247 3.84 -39.90 45.94
N PRO A 248 5.01 -39.45 45.46
CA PRO A 248 5.20 -39.14 44.05
C PRO A 248 5.06 -40.41 43.21
N GLU A 249 4.42 -40.29 42.03
CA GLU A 249 4.29 -41.42 41.09
C GLU A 249 5.66 -42.01 40.69
N SER A 250 6.69 -41.17 40.64
CA SER A 250 8.07 -41.55 40.35
C SER A 250 9.04 -40.58 41.03
N TRP A 251 10.11 -41.12 41.61
CA TRP A 251 11.18 -40.33 42.22
C TRP A 251 12.54 -40.82 41.74
N ARG A 252 13.40 -39.90 41.31
CA ARG A 252 14.78 -40.18 40.92
C ARG A 252 15.71 -39.21 41.62
N GLU A 253 16.76 -39.77 42.22
CA GLU A 253 17.85 -38.98 42.78
C GLU A 253 18.76 -38.43 41.69
N ALA A 254 19.63 -37.49 42.06
CA ALA A 254 20.68 -37.01 41.16
C ALA A 254 21.55 -38.18 40.68
N PRO A 255 21.81 -38.31 39.36
CA PRO A 255 22.73 -39.32 38.85
C PRO A 255 24.13 -39.18 39.47
N GLY A 256 24.78 -40.32 39.68
CA GLY A 256 26.17 -40.39 40.10
C GLY A 256 27.11 -39.75 39.09
N LYS A 257 28.31 -39.40 39.54
CA LYS A 257 29.34 -38.75 38.69
C LYS A 257 29.75 -39.60 37.48
N ASP A 258 29.72 -40.92 37.65
CA ASP A 258 30.13 -41.90 36.64
C ASP A 258 28.93 -42.54 35.93
N ASP A 259 27.70 -42.09 36.22
CA ASP A 259 26.51 -42.59 35.52
C ASP A 259 26.54 -42.10 34.06
N PRO A 260 26.35 -43.00 33.08
CA PRO A 260 26.39 -42.60 31.68
C PRO A 260 25.16 -41.76 31.33
N SER A 261 25.40 -40.62 30.67
CA SER A 261 24.31 -39.83 30.09
C SER A 261 23.62 -40.66 29.00
N PRO A 262 22.28 -40.76 28.97
CA PRO A 262 21.56 -41.42 27.88
C PRO A 262 21.76 -40.70 26.53
N TYR A 263 22.30 -39.48 26.56
CA TYR A 263 22.65 -38.69 25.37
C TYR A 263 24.14 -38.74 25.02
N ALA A 264 24.98 -39.46 25.79
CA ALA A 264 26.43 -39.48 25.57
C ALA A 264 26.81 -39.96 24.16
N ASP A 265 26.05 -40.95 23.66
CA ASP A 265 26.25 -41.54 22.35
C ASP A 265 25.18 -41.09 21.32
N ALA A 266 24.28 -40.18 21.72
CA ALA A 266 23.19 -39.72 20.88
C ALA A 266 23.68 -38.62 19.92
N ILE A 267 24.28 -39.02 18.81
CA ILE A 267 24.48 -38.14 17.65
C ILE A 267 23.19 -38.15 16.85
N VAL A 268 22.46 -37.01 16.86
CA VAL A 268 21.32 -36.82 15.96
C VAL A 268 21.85 -36.23 14.66
N ASP A 269 22.34 -37.09 13.77
CA ASP A 269 22.66 -36.68 12.41
C ASP A 269 21.35 -36.51 11.64
N LEU A 270 21.05 -35.28 11.24
CA LEU A 270 19.98 -35.00 10.29
C LEU A 270 20.57 -35.11 8.89
N PRO A 271 20.06 -36.01 8.03
CA PRO A 271 20.55 -36.10 6.66
C PRO A 271 20.28 -34.77 5.94
N TRP A 272 21.31 -34.25 5.28
CA TRP A 272 21.18 -33.15 4.33
C TRP A 272 21.64 -33.63 2.94
N PRO A 273 20.78 -33.53 1.91
CA PRO A 273 19.45 -32.93 1.90
C PRO A 273 18.39 -33.77 2.65
N ILE A 274 17.38 -33.08 3.19
CA ILE A 274 16.27 -33.72 3.90
C ILE A 274 15.41 -34.49 2.89
N ASP A 275 14.98 -35.71 3.21
CA ASP A 275 14.00 -36.42 2.40
C ASP A 275 12.65 -35.70 2.46
N HIS A 276 12.21 -35.19 1.31
CA HIS A 276 11.01 -34.39 1.19
C HIS A 276 9.72 -35.23 1.16
N ALA A 277 9.73 -36.52 1.51
CA ALA A 277 8.53 -37.38 1.50
C ALA A 277 7.54 -37.10 2.67
N THR A 278 7.27 -35.84 3.01
CA THR A 278 6.21 -35.50 3.97
C THR A 278 4.84 -35.62 3.30
N ALA A 279 3.79 -35.87 4.09
CA ALA A 279 2.42 -35.94 3.59
C ALA A 279 1.99 -34.66 2.85
N GLU A 280 2.54 -33.52 3.23
CA GLU A 280 2.31 -32.23 2.58
C GLU A 280 2.96 -32.17 1.19
N VAL A 281 4.22 -32.59 1.07
CA VAL A 281 4.91 -32.64 -0.23
C VAL A 281 4.24 -33.62 -1.17
N GLU A 282 3.82 -34.80 -0.69
CA GLU A 282 3.12 -35.78 -1.53
C GLU A 282 1.78 -35.24 -2.06
N ARG A 283 1.00 -34.52 -1.24
CA ARG A 283 -0.22 -33.85 -1.71
C ARG A 283 0.07 -32.76 -2.73
N ARG A 284 1.13 -31.97 -2.54
CA ARG A 284 1.56 -30.96 -3.53
C ARG A 284 2.00 -31.61 -4.84
N ARG A 285 2.71 -32.74 -4.79
CA ARG A 285 3.11 -33.51 -5.97
C ARG A 285 1.90 -34.08 -6.72
N ASP A 286 0.94 -34.65 -6.00
CA ASP A 286 -0.33 -35.14 -6.57
C ASP A 286 -1.12 -34.00 -7.22
N ALA A 287 -1.33 -32.87 -6.51
CA ALA A 287 -2.01 -31.69 -7.06
C ALA A 287 -1.31 -31.15 -8.31
N ALA A 288 0.02 -30.99 -8.29
CA ALA A 288 0.78 -30.54 -9.45
C ALA A 288 0.73 -31.55 -10.61
N SER A 289 0.67 -32.85 -10.34
CA SER A 289 0.47 -33.88 -11.35
C SER A 289 -0.89 -33.72 -12.02
N ARG A 290 -1.97 -33.56 -11.22
CA ARG A 290 -3.34 -33.38 -11.73
C ARG A 290 -3.47 -32.13 -12.59
N VAL A 291 -2.89 -31.02 -12.16
CA VAL A 291 -2.88 -29.76 -12.94
C VAL A 291 -2.12 -29.94 -14.26
N ARG A 292 -0.96 -30.61 -14.25
CA ARG A 292 -0.18 -30.86 -15.49
C ARG A 292 -0.86 -31.84 -16.44
N SER A 293 -1.65 -32.77 -15.92
CA SER A 293 -2.40 -33.73 -16.74
C SER A 293 -3.75 -33.20 -17.22
N ALA A 294 -4.24 -32.07 -16.69
CA ALA A 294 -5.53 -31.52 -17.05
C ALA A 294 -5.54 -31.04 -18.51
N VAL A 295 -6.55 -31.44 -19.27
CA VAL A 295 -6.75 -31.04 -20.67
C VAL A 295 -7.76 -29.90 -20.71
N ILE A 296 -7.35 -28.76 -21.27
CA ILE A 296 -8.23 -27.58 -21.40
C ILE A 296 -9.36 -27.90 -22.38
N GLY A 297 -10.61 -27.76 -21.91
CA GLY A 297 -11.82 -27.94 -22.73
C GLY A 297 -12.40 -29.35 -22.73
N GLU A 298 -11.82 -30.28 -21.96
CA GLU A 298 -12.46 -31.56 -21.66
C GLU A 298 -13.62 -31.35 -20.68
N PRO A 299 -14.78 -32.00 -20.86
CA PRO A 299 -15.90 -31.85 -19.94
C PRO A 299 -15.55 -32.36 -18.54
N ASP A 300 -15.99 -31.63 -17.50
CA ASP A 300 -15.79 -32.02 -16.11
C ASP A 300 -16.46 -33.38 -15.84
N ASP A 301 -15.67 -34.35 -15.39
CA ASP A 301 -16.16 -35.66 -14.92
C ASP A 301 -16.64 -35.55 -13.46
N LEU A 302 -17.61 -34.65 -13.23
CA LEU A 302 -18.21 -34.39 -11.92
C LEU A 302 -19.68 -34.80 -11.94
N GLU A 303 -20.04 -35.81 -11.14
CA GLU A 303 -21.42 -36.30 -11.04
C GLU A 303 -22.30 -35.45 -10.12
N ASP A 304 -21.69 -34.68 -9.20
CA ASP A 304 -22.40 -33.91 -8.18
C ASP A 304 -22.73 -32.48 -8.65
N VAL A 305 -24.01 -32.16 -8.67
CA VAL A 305 -24.56 -30.85 -9.06
C VAL A 305 -24.01 -29.70 -8.21
N LEU A 306 -23.76 -29.90 -6.92
CA LEU A 306 -23.17 -28.87 -6.05
C LEU A 306 -21.71 -28.58 -6.41
N HIS A 307 -20.97 -29.62 -6.80
CA HIS A 307 -19.60 -29.46 -7.28
C HIS A 307 -19.57 -28.76 -8.64
N LEU A 308 -20.48 -29.11 -9.56
CA LEU A 308 -20.63 -28.44 -10.86
C LEU A 308 -20.99 -26.95 -10.70
N ASP A 309 -21.91 -26.59 -9.80
CA ASP A 309 -22.24 -25.19 -9.52
C ASP A 309 -21.04 -24.43 -8.96
N ARG A 310 -20.29 -25.04 -8.03
CA ARG A 310 -19.07 -24.44 -7.48
C ARG A 310 -18.01 -24.19 -8.56
N VAL A 311 -17.80 -25.14 -9.47
CA VAL A 311 -16.87 -24.98 -10.60
C VAL A 311 -17.35 -23.86 -11.52
N GLY A 312 -18.64 -23.80 -11.83
CA GLY A 312 -19.22 -22.71 -12.62
C GLY A 312 -19.03 -21.31 -11.98
N GLN A 313 -19.09 -21.22 -10.64
CA GLN A 313 -18.76 -20.00 -9.91
C GLN A 313 -17.28 -19.64 -10.07
N TRP A 314 -16.38 -20.59 -9.88
CA TRP A 314 -14.94 -20.38 -10.07
C TRP A 314 -14.60 -19.97 -11.50
N ASP A 315 -15.21 -20.58 -12.52
CA ASP A 315 -15.01 -20.19 -13.92
C ASP A 315 -15.45 -18.75 -14.18
N ALA A 316 -16.57 -18.33 -13.60
CA ALA A 316 -17.06 -16.96 -13.72
C ALA A 316 -16.13 -15.96 -13.01
N GLU A 317 -15.57 -16.32 -11.85
CA GLU A 317 -14.61 -15.51 -11.11
C GLU A 317 -13.27 -15.42 -11.85
N ILE A 318 -12.71 -16.55 -12.27
CA ILE A 318 -11.46 -16.63 -13.05
C ILE A 318 -11.59 -15.81 -14.33
N ARG A 319 -12.73 -15.88 -15.04
CA ARG A 319 -12.95 -15.06 -16.24
C ARG A 319 -12.90 -13.57 -15.93
N ARG A 320 -13.55 -13.11 -14.86
CA ARG A 320 -13.51 -11.71 -14.43
C ARG A 320 -12.10 -11.26 -14.05
N LEU A 321 -11.38 -12.07 -13.26
CA LEU A 321 -10.00 -11.79 -12.87
C LEU A 321 -9.05 -11.76 -14.06
N LEU A 322 -9.25 -12.64 -15.06
CA LEU A 322 -8.46 -12.63 -16.29
C LEU A 322 -8.76 -11.40 -17.16
N GLU A 323 -10.02 -10.95 -17.22
CA GLU A 323 -10.39 -9.70 -17.90
C GLU A 323 -9.75 -8.48 -17.22
N GLU A 324 -9.83 -8.39 -15.90
CA GLU A 324 -9.21 -7.34 -15.09
C GLU A 324 -7.68 -7.35 -15.28
N ALA A 325 -7.03 -8.49 -15.12
CA ALA A 325 -5.58 -8.61 -15.30
C ALA A 325 -5.12 -8.35 -16.74
N ARG A 326 -6.00 -8.47 -17.74
CA ARG A 326 -5.73 -8.05 -19.13
C ARG A 326 -5.87 -6.54 -19.29
N ARG A 327 -6.87 -5.90 -18.66
CA ARG A 327 -7.02 -4.45 -18.64
C ARG A 327 -5.84 -3.77 -17.96
N ASP A 328 -5.42 -4.27 -16.79
CA ASP A 328 -4.29 -3.70 -16.05
C ASP A 328 -2.95 -3.80 -16.79
N ARG A 329 -2.81 -4.83 -17.63
CA ARG A 329 -1.63 -5.01 -18.51
C ARG A 329 -1.77 -4.28 -19.84
N SER A 330 -2.93 -3.70 -20.14
CA SER A 330 -3.14 -2.96 -21.37
C SER A 330 -2.28 -1.70 -21.37
N SER A 331 -1.60 -1.44 -22.49
CA SER A 331 -0.94 -0.16 -22.73
C SER A 331 -1.90 0.93 -23.20
N GLN A 332 -3.16 0.58 -23.46
CA GLN A 332 -4.22 1.53 -23.80
C GLN A 332 -4.84 2.09 -22.52
N ILE A 333 -4.80 3.41 -22.38
CA ILE A 333 -5.47 4.14 -21.31
C ILE A 333 -6.76 4.70 -21.90
N GLU A 334 -7.90 4.20 -21.46
CA GLU A 334 -9.19 4.80 -21.79
C GLU A 334 -9.34 6.12 -21.02
N VAL A 335 -9.47 7.23 -21.75
CA VAL A 335 -9.65 8.56 -21.16
C VAL A 335 -11.11 8.97 -21.30
N PRO A 336 -11.86 9.09 -20.19
CA PRO A 336 -13.27 9.44 -20.27
C PRO A 336 -13.43 10.87 -20.82
N MET A 337 -14.33 11.02 -21.79
CA MET A 337 -14.66 12.33 -22.36
C MET A 337 -15.31 13.23 -21.29
N PRO A 338 -14.91 14.51 -21.19
CA PRO A 338 -15.56 15.46 -20.29
C PRO A 338 -17.04 15.63 -20.63
N SER A 339 -17.86 15.79 -19.59
CA SER A 339 -19.31 16.02 -19.74
C SER A 339 -19.66 17.30 -20.53
N SER A 340 -18.73 18.25 -20.62
CA SER A 340 -18.84 19.41 -21.51
C SER A 340 -17.50 19.77 -22.16
N LEU A 341 -17.53 20.19 -23.42
CA LEU A 341 -16.38 20.65 -24.19
C LEU A 341 -16.54 22.14 -24.55
N SER A 342 -15.44 22.90 -24.59
CA SER A 342 -15.45 24.22 -25.22
C SER A 342 -15.40 24.11 -26.74
N ALA A 343 -15.81 25.14 -27.48
CA ALA A 343 -15.63 25.18 -28.94
C ALA A 343 -14.16 24.98 -29.37
N THR A 344 -13.22 25.53 -28.59
CA THR A 344 -11.77 25.33 -28.77
C THR A 344 -11.32 23.90 -28.46
N ALA A 345 -11.94 23.24 -27.47
CA ALA A 345 -11.67 21.83 -27.19
C ALA A 345 -12.15 20.93 -28.33
N VAL A 346 -13.30 21.22 -28.94
CA VAL A 346 -13.81 20.49 -30.12
C VAL A 346 -12.87 20.68 -31.32
N ALA A 347 -12.36 21.90 -31.54
CA ALA A 347 -11.35 22.14 -32.58
C ALA A 347 -10.05 21.36 -32.31
N ARG A 348 -9.56 21.36 -31.07
CA ARG A 348 -8.37 20.60 -30.68
C ARG A 348 -8.56 19.09 -30.85
N LEU A 349 -9.73 18.57 -30.50
CA LEU A 349 -10.11 17.18 -30.68
C LEU A 349 -10.05 16.77 -32.15
N ARG A 350 -10.51 17.64 -33.06
CA ARG A 350 -10.45 17.39 -34.51
C ARG A 350 -9.03 17.38 -35.06
N GLU A 351 -8.20 18.33 -34.62
CA GLU A 351 -6.82 18.48 -35.13
C GLU A 351 -5.89 17.37 -34.66
N ASP A 352 -6.00 16.98 -33.38
CA ASP A 352 -5.09 16.03 -32.73
C ASP A 352 -5.83 15.26 -31.62
N PRO A 353 -6.66 14.25 -31.96
CA PRO A 353 -7.41 13.46 -30.99
C PRO A 353 -6.49 12.83 -29.92
N ASN A 354 -5.37 12.25 -30.37
CA ASN A 354 -4.39 11.61 -29.50
C ASN A 354 -3.71 12.61 -28.56
N GLY A 355 -3.40 13.82 -29.03
CA GLY A 355 -2.87 14.89 -28.18
C GLY A 355 -3.89 15.40 -27.18
N PHE A 356 -5.16 15.54 -27.58
CA PHE A 356 -6.24 15.91 -26.68
C PHE A 356 -6.45 14.87 -25.56
N ALA A 357 -6.47 13.57 -25.90
CA ALA A 357 -6.55 12.50 -24.92
C ALA A 357 -5.36 12.50 -23.95
N ARG A 358 -4.13 12.75 -24.44
CA ARG A 358 -2.93 12.90 -23.61
C ARG A 358 -3.03 14.10 -22.65
N ASP A 359 -3.53 15.24 -23.14
CA ASP A 359 -3.72 16.44 -22.32
C ASP A 359 -4.76 16.22 -21.21
N LEU A 360 -5.83 15.46 -21.48
CA LEU A 360 -6.83 15.06 -20.48
C LEU A 360 -6.27 14.06 -19.46
N ALA A 361 -5.50 13.06 -19.92
CA ALA A 361 -4.89 12.05 -19.04
C ALA A 361 -3.83 12.66 -18.10
N ARG A 362 -3.10 13.67 -18.56
CA ARG A 362 -2.08 14.39 -17.79
C ARG A 362 -2.13 15.89 -18.06
N PRO A 363 -2.98 16.64 -17.34
CA PRO A 363 -3.09 18.09 -17.49
C PRO A 363 -1.78 18.77 -17.07
N MET A 364 -0.96 19.18 -18.04
CA MET A 364 0.27 19.91 -17.77
C MET A 364 -0.02 21.42 -17.69
N PRO A 365 0.51 22.13 -16.66
CA PRO A 365 0.45 23.59 -16.62
C PRO A 365 1.10 24.17 -17.86
N ARG A 366 0.34 24.92 -18.66
CA ARG A 366 0.88 25.61 -19.84
C ARG A 366 1.46 26.96 -19.41
N PRO A 367 2.65 27.36 -19.89
CA PRO A 367 3.19 28.68 -19.59
C PRO A 367 2.23 29.76 -20.11
N PRO A 368 1.98 30.83 -19.34
CA PRO A 368 1.08 31.89 -19.78
C PRO A 368 1.65 32.58 -21.02
N SER A 369 0.91 32.54 -22.13
CA SER A 369 1.32 33.23 -23.36
C SER A 369 0.92 34.71 -23.31
N SER A 370 1.83 35.60 -23.71
CA SER A 370 1.55 37.04 -23.83
C SER A 370 0.42 37.32 -24.82
N ALA A 371 0.36 36.56 -25.93
CA ALA A 371 -0.70 36.68 -26.93
C ALA A 371 -2.11 36.33 -26.39
N ALA A 372 -2.24 35.29 -25.55
CA ALA A 372 -3.52 34.95 -24.93
C ALA A 372 -3.95 36.03 -23.91
N ARG A 373 -3.00 36.53 -23.10
CA ARG A 373 -3.25 37.65 -22.17
C ARG A 373 -3.74 38.91 -22.90
N PHE A 374 -3.11 39.23 -24.03
CA PHE A 374 -3.45 40.37 -24.87
C PHE A 374 -4.85 40.24 -25.48
N GLY A 375 -5.21 39.05 -25.98
CA GLY A 375 -6.55 38.74 -26.47
C GLY A 375 -7.61 38.99 -25.40
N THR A 376 -7.49 38.35 -24.23
CA THR A 376 -8.47 38.51 -23.13
C THR A 376 -8.67 39.96 -22.71
N ARG A 377 -7.60 40.78 -22.68
CA ARG A 377 -7.70 42.21 -22.35
C ARG A 377 -8.47 43.01 -23.41
N PHE A 378 -8.32 42.67 -24.70
CA PHE A 378 -9.09 43.29 -25.77
C PHE A 378 -10.59 42.95 -25.65
N HIS A 379 -10.94 41.68 -25.44
CA HIS A 379 -12.34 41.27 -25.25
C HIS A 379 -12.99 41.99 -24.05
N ALA A 380 -12.29 42.05 -22.91
CA ALA A 380 -12.78 42.78 -21.74
C ALA A 380 -12.99 44.28 -22.00
N TRP A 381 -12.14 44.91 -22.83
CA TRP A 381 -12.34 46.31 -23.24
C TRP A 381 -13.57 46.48 -24.12
N VAL A 382 -13.81 45.58 -25.08
CA VAL A 382 -14.98 45.67 -25.96
C VAL A 382 -16.28 45.43 -25.17
N GLU A 383 -16.29 44.48 -24.25
CA GLU A 383 -17.41 44.23 -23.33
C GLU A 383 -17.73 45.48 -22.50
N ALA A 384 -16.71 46.12 -21.94
CA ALA A 384 -16.86 47.36 -21.18
C ALA A 384 -17.37 48.54 -22.03
N ARG A 385 -16.96 48.64 -23.31
CA ARG A 385 -17.38 49.70 -24.24
C ARG A 385 -18.88 49.63 -24.55
N PHE A 386 -19.42 48.43 -24.77
CA PHE A 386 -20.83 48.24 -25.15
C PHE A 386 -21.77 47.98 -23.97
N GLY A 387 -21.26 47.97 -22.73
CA GLY A 387 -22.06 48.10 -21.51
C GLY A 387 -22.90 46.87 -21.12
N GLN A 388 -22.52 45.67 -21.57
CA GLN A 388 -23.19 44.41 -21.22
C GLN A 388 -22.33 43.58 -20.26
N GLN A 389 -22.15 44.03 -19.01
CA GLN A 389 -21.50 43.20 -17.98
C GLN A 389 -22.45 42.08 -17.53
N LEU A 390 -22.20 40.86 -17.99
CA LEU A 390 -22.79 39.65 -17.41
C LEU A 390 -21.95 39.16 -16.21
N LEU A 391 -22.62 38.50 -15.26
CA LEU A 391 -22.01 37.97 -14.03
C LEU A 391 -20.84 37.02 -14.36
N LEU A 392 -19.68 37.26 -13.73
CA LEU A 392 -18.46 36.46 -13.85
C LEU A 392 -18.71 34.98 -13.47
N ASP A 393 -18.17 34.06 -14.26
CA ASP A 393 -18.13 32.62 -13.95
C ASP A 393 -16.95 32.35 -12.97
N PRO A 394 -17.11 31.57 -11.89
CA PRO A 394 -16.02 31.22 -10.97
C PRO A 394 -14.73 30.66 -11.62
N ASP A 395 -14.80 30.12 -12.84
CA ASP A 395 -13.62 29.68 -13.61
C ASP A 395 -12.78 30.83 -14.20
N GLU A 396 -13.25 32.08 -14.12
CA GLU A 396 -12.61 33.28 -14.72
C GLU A 396 -11.86 34.17 -13.69
N LEU A 397 -11.65 33.71 -12.45
CA LEU A 397 -10.93 34.48 -11.43
C LEU A 397 -9.47 34.77 -11.83
N PRO A 398 -9.07 36.04 -12.05
CA PRO A 398 -7.71 36.37 -12.45
C PRO A 398 -6.76 36.27 -11.24
N GLY A 399 -5.88 35.26 -11.26
CA GLY A 399 -4.77 35.15 -10.33
C GLY A 399 -3.67 36.19 -10.64
N ARG A 400 -3.45 37.11 -9.68
CA ARG A 400 -2.31 38.05 -9.51
C ARG A 400 -1.43 38.31 -10.74
N ALA A 401 -1.50 39.51 -11.29
CA ALA A 401 -0.58 39.98 -12.34
C ALA A 401 0.17 41.24 -11.90
N ASP A 402 1.49 41.11 -11.72
CA ASP A 402 2.44 42.21 -11.79
C ASP A 402 2.62 42.65 -13.25
N ALA A 403 2.80 43.96 -13.45
CA ALA A 403 2.78 44.66 -14.72
C ALA A 403 4.01 44.41 -15.61
N GLY A 404 3.79 44.20 -16.91
CA GLY A 404 4.80 44.19 -17.97
C GLY A 404 4.44 45.21 -19.06
N ILE A 405 5.41 46.02 -19.46
CA ILE A 405 5.26 47.34 -20.12
C ILE A 405 5.01 47.26 -21.66
N ASP A 406 5.15 46.08 -22.28
CA ASP A 406 4.93 45.91 -23.74
C ASP A 406 3.45 45.80 -24.16
N ASP A 407 2.55 45.37 -23.27
CA ASP A 407 1.15 45.06 -23.63
C ASP A 407 0.24 46.30 -23.78
N GLU A 408 0.59 47.43 -23.15
CA GLU A 408 -0.32 48.58 -23.07
C GLU A 408 -0.33 49.42 -24.36
N ALA A 409 0.85 49.67 -24.94
CA ALA A 409 0.96 50.46 -26.17
C ALA A 409 0.30 49.74 -27.36
N ASP A 410 0.49 48.43 -27.45
CA ASP A 410 -0.14 47.57 -28.46
C ASP A 410 -1.66 47.51 -28.30
N LEU A 411 -2.17 47.51 -27.06
CA LEU A 411 -3.62 47.52 -26.79
C LEU A 411 -4.23 48.85 -27.23
N VAL A 412 -3.56 49.98 -26.95
CA VAL A 412 -4.01 51.31 -27.40
C VAL A 412 -4.03 51.40 -28.92
N GLU A 413 -3.05 50.85 -29.62
CA GLU A 413 -3.05 50.78 -31.09
C GLU A 413 -4.22 49.94 -31.61
N LEU A 414 -4.45 48.77 -31.02
CA LEU A 414 -5.53 47.87 -31.42
C LEU A 414 -6.92 48.49 -31.19
N VAL A 415 -7.10 49.17 -30.07
CA VAL A 415 -8.32 49.94 -29.77
C VAL A 415 -8.55 51.02 -30.83
N ARG A 416 -7.51 51.78 -31.20
CA ARG A 416 -7.64 52.79 -32.28
C ARG A 416 -8.02 52.16 -33.61
N LEU A 417 -7.43 51.02 -33.96
CA LEU A 417 -7.76 50.29 -35.19
C LEU A 417 -9.21 49.79 -35.17
N PHE A 418 -9.66 49.23 -34.04
CA PHE A 418 -11.05 48.84 -33.85
C PHE A 418 -12.01 50.04 -33.98
N GLU A 419 -11.69 51.16 -33.35
CA GLU A 419 -12.47 52.41 -33.39
C GLU A 419 -12.52 53.06 -34.78
N SER A 420 -11.55 52.76 -35.65
CA SER A 420 -11.57 53.17 -37.06
C SER A 420 -12.29 52.16 -37.98
N GLY A 421 -12.66 50.99 -37.45
CA GLY A 421 -13.21 49.88 -38.20
C GLY A 421 -14.74 49.90 -38.34
N PRO A 422 -15.32 48.99 -39.14
CA PRO A 422 -16.75 48.95 -39.45
C PRO A 422 -17.65 48.61 -38.25
N PHE A 423 -17.09 48.09 -37.16
CA PHE A 423 -17.82 47.71 -35.94
C PHE A 423 -17.70 48.74 -34.80
N ALA A 424 -17.00 49.85 -35.02
CA ALA A 424 -16.76 50.86 -33.98
C ALA A 424 -18.04 51.52 -33.44
N ASP A 425 -18.93 51.90 -34.37
CA ASP A 425 -20.19 52.61 -34.10
C ASP A 425 -21.41 51.68 -34.24
N ARG A 426 -21.19 50.42 -34.63
CA ARG A 426 -22.26 49.44 -34.77
C ARG A 426 -22.57 48.87 -33.39
N VAL A 427 -23.77 49.12 -32.88
CA VAL A 427 -24.20 48.57 -31.58
C VAL A 427 -24.52 47.09 -31.74
N PRO A 428 -23.80 46.19 -31.04
CA PRO A 428 -24.10 44.75 -31.05
C PRO A 428 -25.43 44.47 -30.35
N HIS A 429 -26.14 43.45 -30.84
CA HIS A 429 -27.31 42.88 -30.18
C HIS A 429 -26.92 42.21 -28.86
N ALA A 430 -25.82 41.45 -28.88
CA ALA A 430 -25.22 40.84 -27.68
C ALA A 430 -23.69 40.80 -27.83
N VAL A 431 -22.97 40.94 -26.71
CA VAL A 431 -21.51 40.78 -26.61
C VAL A 431 -21.21 39.68 -25.61
N GLU A 432 -20.19 38.86 -25.87
CA GLU A 432 -19.82 37.71 -25.03
C GLU A 432 -21.02 36.79 -24.72
N ALA A 433 -21.86 36.54 -25.72
CA ALA A 433 -23.13 35.85 -25.56
C ALA A 433 -22.91 34.36 -25.24
N PRO A 434 -23.32 33.86 -24.06
CA PRO A 434 -23.09 32.48 -23.68
C PRO A 434 -24.01 31.54 -24.47
N PHE A 435 -23.50 30.35 -24.78
CA PHE A 435 -24.28 29.29 -25.40
C PHE A 435 -23.97 27.91 -24.82
N ALA A 436 -24.96 27.02 -24.93
CA ALA A 436 -24.81 25.60 -24.72
C ALA A 436 -25.53 24.86 -25.85
N LEU A 437 -24.77 24.08 -26.62
CA LEU A 437 -25.25 23.29 -27.76
C LEU A 437 -25.12 21.81 -27.41
N VAL A 438 -26.18 21.02 -27.62
CA VAL A 438 -26.15 19.57 -27.40
C VAL A 438 -26.02 18.86 -28.75
N LEU A 439 -24.93 18.13 -28.91
CA LEU A 439 -24.62 17.33 -30.10
C LEU A 439 -24.50 15.87 -29.68
N ASP A 440 -25.52 15.07 -30.01
CA ASP A 440 -25.59 13.64 -29.71
C ASP A 440 -25.24 13.27 -28.25
N GLY A 441 -25.80 14.02 -27.29
CA GLY A 441 -25.56 13.82 -25.85
C GLY A 441 -24.32 14.52 -25.30
N GLN A 442 -23.38 14.97 -26.15
CA GLN A 442 -22.24 15.79 -25.74
C GLN A 442 -22.62 17.27 -25.67
N VAL A 443 -22.29 17.94 -24.56
CA VAL A 443 -22.53 19.37 -24.40
C VAL A 443 -21.31 20.15 -24.90
N VAL A 444 -21.52 21.09 -25.82
CA VAL A 444 -20.53 22.08 -26.27
C VAL A 444 -20.92 23.46 -25.73
N ARG A 445 -20.05 24.09 -24.95
CA ARG A 445 -20.28 25.41 -24.34
C ARG A 445 -19.26 26.43 -24.83
N GLY A 446 -19.63 27.71 -24.77
CA GLY A 446 -18.72 28.80 -25.08
C GLY A 446 -19.42 30.16 -25.03
N ARG A 447 -18.72 31.17 -25.53
CA ARG A 447 -19.22 32.54 -25.69
C ARG A 447 -19.00 33.01 -27.12
N ILE A 448 -19.96 33.73 -27.67
CA ILE A 448 -19.86 34.38 -28.99
C ILE A 448 -19.47 35.84 -28.75
N ASP A 449 -18.33 36.27 -29.28
CA ASP A 449 -17.75 37.59 -28.98
C ASP A 449 -18.73 38.74 -29.27
N ALA A 450 -19.34 38.76 -30.45
CA ALA A 450 -20.41 39.69 -30.76
C ALA A 450 -21.45 39.14 -31.72
N VAL A 451 -22.70 39.55 -31.50
CA VAL A 451 -23.82 39.25 -32.37
C VAL A 451 -24.43 40.56 -32.83
N TYR A 452 -24.60 40.74 -34.14
CA TYR A 452 -25.28 41.88 -34.72
C TYR A 452 -26.58 41.45 -35.39
N ARG A 453 -27.60 42.29 -35.29
CA ARG A 453 -28.85 42.12 -36.04
C ARG A 453 -28.78 42.97 -37.29
N GLU A 454 -29.07 42.37 -38.44
CA GLU A 454 -29.13 43.04 -39.73
C GLU A 454 -30.53 43.64 -39.97
N PRO A 455 -30.66 44.67 -40.84
CA PRO A 455 -31.94 45.32 -41.12
C PRO A 455 -33.01 44.39 -41.72
N ASP A 456 -32.59 43.31 -42.39
CA ASP A 456 -33.46 42.27 -42.94
C ASP A 456 -33.93 41.23 -41.91
N GLY A 457 -33.48 41.36 -40.66
CA GLY A 457 -33.81 40.46 -39.56
C GLY A 457 -32.87 39.26 -39.41
N SER A 458 -31.86 39.11 -40.29
CA SER A 458 -30.80 38.12 -40.14
C SER A 458 -29.79 38.54 -39.06
N TYR A 459 -28.93 37.61 -38.67
CA TYR A 459 -27.90 37.83 -37.65
C TYR A 459 -26.50 37.64 -38.25
N LEU A 460 -25.56 38.49 -37.83
CA LEU A 460 -24.14 38.38 -38.14
C LEU A 460 -23.37 38.18 -36.84
N LEU A 461 -22.79 37.00 -36.67
CA LEU A 461 -21.93 36.63 -35.56
C LEU A 461 -20.50 36.96 -35.92
N ILE A 462 -19.80 37.66 -35.03
CA ILE A 462 -18.42 38.06 -35.21
C ILE A 462 -17.58 37.42 -34.10
N ASP A 463 -16.48 36.81 -34.52
CA ASP A 463 -15.36 36.47 -33.63
C ASP A 463 -14.18 37.41 -33.94
N TRP A 464 -13.70 38.12 -32.92
CA TRP A 464 -12.64 39.11 -33.07
C TRP A 464 -11.27 38.45 -32.91
N LYS A 465 -10.44 38.55 -33.95
CA LYS A 465 -9.06 38.06 -33.91
C LYS A 465 -8.07 39.23 -33.79
N THR A 466 -7.24 39.17 -32.75
CA THR A 466 -6.19 40.18 -32.46
C THR A 466 -4.82 39.81 -33.05
N SER A 467 -4.68 38.59 -33.59
CA SER A 467 -3.47 38.07 -34.22
C SER A 467 -3.25 38.66 -35.61
N ARG A 468 -1.97 38.75 -36.03
CA ARG A 468 -1.58 39.18 -37.39
C ARG A 468 -1.74 38.08 -38.44
N ALA A 469 -1.70 36.82 -38.02
CA ALA A 469 -1.89 35.67 -38.91
C ALA A 469 -3.38 35.34 -39.04
N MET A 470 -3.84 35.12 -40.28
CA MET A 470 -5.22 34.79 -40.63
C MET A 470 -5.41 33.28 -40.81
N THR A 471 -5.12 32.52 -39.75
CA THR A 471 -5.14 31.05 -39.76
C THR A 471 -6.26 30.48 -38.87
N ALA A 472 -7.31 31.26 -38.62
CA ALA A 472 -8.40 30.83 -37.73
C ALA A 472 -9.22 29.70 -38.36
N ASP A 473 -9.50 28.67 -37.56
CA ASP A 473 -10.27 27.51 -37.97
C ASP A 473 -11.78 27.84 -38.02
N PRO A 474 -12.47 27.65 -39.16
CA PRO A 474 -13.90 27.94 -39.29
C PRO A 474 -14.82 27.07 -38.42
N LEU A 475 -14.32 25.99 -37.81
CA LEU A 475 -15.13 25.11 -36.95
C LEU A 475 -15.76 25.86 -35.77
N GLN A 476 -15.02 26.80 -35.18
CA GLN A 476 -15.52 27.63 -34.07
C GLN A 476 -16.76 28.43 -34.49
N LEU A 477 -16.73 29.04 -35.69
CA LEU A 477 -17.86 29.79 -36.24
C LEU A 477 -19.03 28.88 -36.61
N ALA A 478 -18.78 27.64 -37.04
CA ALA A 478 -19.84 26.67 -37.31
C ALA A 478 -20.62 26.32 -36.04
N VAL A 479 -19.91 26.10 -34.92
CA VAL A 479 -20.51 25.88 -33.60
C VAL A 479 -21.32 27.11 -33.16
N TYR A 480 -20.76 28.32 -33.32
CA TYR A 480 -21.44 29.56 -32.93
C TYR A 480 -22.73 29.79 -33.73
N ARG A 481 -22.66 29.60 -35.05
CA ARG A 481 -23.82 29.73 -35.96
C ARG A 481 -24.94 28.77 -35.58
N LEU A 482 -24.61 27.49 -35.38
CA LEU A 482 -25.60 26.47 -35.01
C LEU A 482 -26.18 26.72 -33.62
N ALA A 483 -25.34 27.06 -32.64
CA ALA A 483 -25.79 27.38 -31.30
C ALA A 483 -26.75 28.57 -31.27
N TRP A 484 -26.43 29.65 -31.99
CA TRP A 484 -27.28 30.84 -32.03
C TRP A 484 -28.61 30.57 -32.76
N ALA A 485 -28.56 29.86 -33.89
CA ALA A 485 -29.75 29.48 -34.64
C ALA A 485 -30.71 28.63 -33.81
N GLU A 486 -30.20 27.63 -33.09
CA GLU A 486 -31.01 26.73 -32.25
C GLU A 486 -31.59 27.46 -31.02
N LEU A 487 -30.76 28.25 -30.32
CA LEU A 487 -31.20 29.01 -29.14
C LEU A 487 -32.33 30.01 -29.45
N HIS A 488 -32.38 30.52 -30.67
CA HIS A 488 -33.35 31.55 -31.09
C HIS A 488 -34.41 31.04 -32.06
N GLY A 489 -34.43 29.74 -32.38
CA GLY A 489 -35.41 29.14 -33.30
C GLY A 489 -35.34 29.72 -34.72
N LEU A 490 -34.13 29.96 -35.23
CA LEU A 490 -33.86 30.51 -36.56
C LEU A 490 -33.40 29.40 -37.51
N GLU A 491 -33.65 29.58 -38.80
CA GLU A 491 -33.01 28.77 -39.84
C GLU A 491 -31.53 29.14 -39.94
N VAL A 492 -30.66 28.15 -40.19
CA VAL A 492 -29.19 28.35 -40.20
C VAL A 492 -28.76 29.41 -41.24
N ASP A 493 -29.48 29.53 -42.35
CA ASP A 493 -29.22 30.51 -43.41
C ASP A 493 -29.53 31.96 -42.98
N GLN A 494 -30.28 32.15 -41.89
CA GLN A 494 -30.54 33.47 -41.29
C GLN A 494 -29.41 33.93 -40.37
N VAL A 495 -28.37 33.13 -40.20
CA VAL A 495 -27.26 33.38 -39.29
C VAL A 495 -25.93 33.28 -40.04
N ARG A 496 -25.32 34.43 -40.32
CA ARG A 496 -23.97 34.54 -40.89
C ARG A 496 -22.94 34.58 -39.75
N ALA A 497 -21.75 34.03 -39.99
CA ALA A 497 -20.67 34.05 -39.02
C ALA A 497 -19.35 34.39 -39.72
N ALA A 498 -18.57 35.31 -39.13
CA ALA A 498 -17.35 35.84 -39.72
C ALA A 498 -16.25 36.06 -38.68
N PHE A 499 -15.00 35.97 -39.11
CA PHE A 499 -13.86 36.46 -38.36
C PHE A 499 -13.59 37.92 -38.72
N PHE A 500 -13.38 38.77 -37.72
CA PHE A 500 -12.89 40.13 -37.94
C PHE A 500 -11.49 40.29 -37.37
N TYR A 501 -10.52 40.52 -38.25
CA TYR A 501 -9.12 40.71 -37.89
C TYR A 501 -8.84 42.18 -37.62
N VAL A 502 -8.81 42.56 -36.33
CA VAL A 502 -8.80 43.97 -35.92
C VAL A 502 -7.58 44.73 -36.45
N ARG A 503 -6.42 44.06 -36.57
CA ARG A 503 -5.18 44.69 -37.06
C ARG A 503 -5.17 44.94 -38.57
N SER A 504 -5.81 44.10 -39.38
CA SER A 504 -5.89 44.27 -40.83
C SER A 504 -7.16 44.99 -41.28
N GLY A 505 -8.18 45.06 -40.43
CA GLY A 505 -9.51 45.59 -40.76
C GLY A 505 -10.31 44.66 -41.68
N GLU A 506 -9.86 43.41 -41.87
CA GLU A 506 -10.46 42.47 -42.80
C GLU A 506 -11.56 41.63 -42.14
N LEU A 507 -12.71 41.55 -42.81
CA LEU A 507 -13.82 40.65 -42.45
C LEU A 507 -13.76 39.42 -43.35
N VAL A 508 -13.57 38.25 -42.74
CA VAL A 508 -13.49 36.98 -43.46
C VAL A 508 -14.70 36.12 -43.12
N GLU A 509 -15.51 35.83 -44.12
CA GLU A 509 -16.63 34.90 -44.05
C GLU A 509 -16.23 33.56 -44.70
N PRO A 510 -15.99 32.50 -43.90
CA PRO A 510 -15.63 31.20 -44.47
C PRO A 510 -16.77 30.62 -45.31
N ALA A 511 -16.46 30.21 -46.53
CA ALA A 511 -17.41 29.45 -47.35
C ALA A 511 -17.54 28.02 -46.81
N GLY A 512 -18.77 27.55 -46.58
CA GLY A 512 -19.03 26.16 -46.19
C GLY A 512 -18.69 25.85 -44.72
N LEU A 513 -19.32 26.54 -43.78
CA LEU A 513 -19.27 26.20 -42.35
C LEU A 513 -19.91 24.83 -42.10
N ALA A 514 -19.30 24.03 -41.23
CA ALA A 514 -19.74 22.67 -40.91
C ALA A 514 -21.22 22.59 -40.51
N THR A 515 -21.86 21.51 -40.95
CA THR A 515 -23.25 21.17 -40.63
C THR A 515 -23.36 20.46 -39.28
N ARG A 516 -24.59 20.33 -38.75
CA ARG A 516 -24.82 19.60 -37.50
C ARG A 516 -24.32 18.15 -37.59
N ASP A 517 -24.61 17.47 -38.69
CA ASP A 517 -24.24 16.08 -38.89
C ASP A 517 -22.72 15.90 -38.96
N GLU A 518 -22.00 16.83 -39.57
CA GLU A 518 -20.52 16.83 -39.59
C GLU A 518 -19.92 17.06 -38.20
N LEU A 519 -20.53 17.92 -37.36
CA LEU A 519 -20.11 18.09 -35.98
C LEU A 519 -20.40 16.87 -35.10
N ILE A 520 -21.54 16.21 -35.31
CA ILE A 520 -21.88 14.96 -34.60
C ILE A 520 -20.91 13.85 -35.01
N ALA A 521 -20.63 13.70 -36.31
CA ALA A 521 -19.69 12.69 -36.82
C ALA A 521 -18.29 12.86 -36.23
N LEU A 522 -17.84 14.10 -36.03
CA LEU A 522 -16.56 14.42 -35.40
C LEU A 522 -16.50 13.95 -33.94
N LEU A 523 -17.56 14.17 -33.16
CA LEU A 523 -17.64 13.75 -31.76
C LEU A 523 -17.78 12.21 -31.63
N ALA A 524 -18.51 11.59 -32.54
CA ALA A 524 -18.65 10.13 -32.59
C ALA A 524 -17.32 9.43 -32.95
N ALA A 525 -16.58 9.96 -33.92
CA ALA A 525 -15.28 9.41 -34.32
C ALA A 525 -14.23 9.44 -33.19
N ALA A 526 -14.34 10.40 -32.27
CA ALA A 526 -13.46 10.52 -31.11
C ALA A 526 -13.79 9.56 -29.96
N SER A 527 -14.94 8.88 -30.02
CA SER A 527 -15.41 7.98 -28.94
C SER A 527 -15.04 6.51 -29.19
N VAL A 528 -14.35 6.20 -30.30
CA VAL A 528 -14.18 4.82 -30.81
C VAL A 528 -12.74 4.31 -30.76
N ASP A 529 -11.74 5.16 -30.49
CA ASP A 529 -10.31 4.77 -30.47
C ASP A 529 -9.61 4.98 -29.12
#